data_AF-A0A5J6GR87-F1
#
_entry.id   AF-A0A5J6GR87-F1
#
_cell.length_a   1.000
_cell.length_b   1.000
_cell.length_c   1.000
_cell.angle_alpha   90.00
_cell.angle_beta   90.00
_cell.angle_gamma   90.00
#
_symmetry.space_group_name_H-M   'P 1'
#
loop_
_entity.id
_entity.type
_entity.pdbx_description
1 polymer ?
#
loop_
_entity_poly.entity_id
_entity_poly.type
_entity_poly.pdbx_seq_one_letter_code
_entity_poly.pdbx_strand_id
1 'polypeptide(L)'
;MQHPAVPELAHTTARPIHWLATAAALAAVIGGSAALQPDPANAAPTGPKAHSGTAPAPAPAPDPASVDFPLDCGSVGPVVKKKASGDLDGDGKPETVAVVHCKAGSGTPPDAVYVITRAGSGKPRLVATLVDPKERLNVSAFAVRDGAVTATLLGYSSPNVPRCCPDREDKAKWRWNDGTFERTDPAAARSI
;
A
#
# COMPACT_ATOMS: atom_id res chain seq x y z
N MET A 1 -2.42 2.91 77.35
CA MET A 1 -1.63 3.10 76.12
C MET A 1 -2.61 3.27 74.97
N GLN A 2 -2.86 4.53 74.58
CA GLN A 2 -3.79 4.91 73.52
C GLN A 2 -3.19 4.59 72.15
N HIS A 3 -4.01 4.05 71.24
CA HIS A 3 -3.67 3.96 69.81
C HIS A 3 -3.91 5.32 69.14
N PRO A 4 -3.02 5.77 68.23
CA PRO A 4 -3.17 7.05 67.55
C PRO A 4 -4.28 7.00 66.50
N ALA A 5 -5.03 8.10 66.40
CA ALA A 5 -6.07 8.33 65.41
C ALA A 5 -5.46 8.52 64.01
N VAL A 6 -5.86 7.70 63.06
CA VAL A 6 -5.66 7.95 61.63
C VAL A 6 -6.77 8.89 61.13
N PRO A 7 -6.48 9.89 60.28
CA PRO A 7 -7.51 10.77 59.73
C PRO A 7 -8.46 10.01 58.82
N GLU A 8 -9.75 10.07 59.13
CA GLU A 8 -10.85 9.66 58.26
C GLU A 8 -10.77 10.44 56.95
N LEU A 9 -10.71 9.75 55.80
CA LEU A 9 -10.88 10.42 54.50
C LEU A 9 -12.25 11.09 54.47
N ALA A 10 -12.26 12.42 54.50
CA ALA A 10 -13.47 13.19 54.28
C ALA A 10 -14.06 12.79 52.91
N HIS A 11 -15.18 12.04 52.95
CA HIS A 11 -15.95 11.74 51.76
C HIS A 11 -16.39 13.05 51.12
N THR A 12 -15.75 13.38 50.01
CA THR A 12 -16.08 14.54 49.20
C THR A 12 -17.42 14.21 48.54
N THR A 13 -18.51 14.64 49.15
CA THR A 13 -19.85 14.47 48.58
C THR A 13 -19.95 15.38 47.35
N ALA A 14 -19.90 14.77 46.17
CA ALA A 14 -20.12 15.47 44.92
C ALA A 14 -21.53 16.07 44.93
N ARG A 15 -21.63 17.40 45.03
CA ARG A 15 -22.93 18.09 45.07
C ARG A 15 -23.63 17.85 43.72
N PRO A 16 -24.93 17.54 43.70
CA PRO A 16 -25.68 17.23 42.47
C PRO A 16 -25.61 18.33 41.39
N ILE A 17 -25.31 19.57 41.79
CA ILE A 17 -25.06 20.70 40.90
C ILE A 17 -23.86 20.47 39.98
N HIS A 18 -22.82 19.75 40.42
CA HIS A 18 -21.66 19.45 39.58
C HIS A 18 -22.03 18.56 38.40
N TRP A 19 -22.95 17.61 38.60
CA TRP A 19 -23.46 16.74 37.55
C TRP A 19 -24.36 17.47 36.55
N LEU A 20 -25.13 18.46 37.02
CA LEU A 20 -25.92 19.32 36.14
C LEU A 20 -25.02 20.19 35.25
N ALA A 21 -23.90 20.70 35.80
CA ALA A 21 -22.94 21.49 35.03
C ALA A 21 -22.25 20.67 33.93
N THR A 22 -21.82 19.43 34.21
CA THR A 22 -21.24 18.54 33.20
C THR A 22 -22.25 18.12 32.14
N ALA A 23 -23.49 17.81 32.52
CA ALA A 23 -24.54 17.46 31.57
C ALA A 23 -24.87 18.61 30.61
N ALA A 24 -24.96 19.85 31.12
CA ALA A 24 -25.19 21.03 30.30
C ALA A 24 -24.02 21.32 29.34
N ALA A 25 -22.77 21.14 29.79
CA ALA A 25 -21.60 21.30 28.95
C ALA A 25 -21.57 20.28 27.79
N LEU A 26 -21.89 19.01 28.06
CA LEU A 26 -21.97 17.97 27.02
C LEU A 26 -23.11 18.25 26.03
N ALA A 27 -24.28 18.68 26.51
CA ALA A 27 -25.40 19.05 25.64
C ALA A 27 -25.06 20.24 24.72
N ALA A 28 -24.30 21.23 25.22
CA ALA A 28 -23.84 22.36 24.42
C ALA A 28 -22.84 21.94 23.32
N VAL A 29 -21.94 20.98 23.61
CA VAL A 29 -20.99 20.45 22.60
C VAL A 29 -21.71 19.66 21.52
N ILE A 30 -22.67 18.81 21.89
CA ILE A 30 -23.47 18.01 20.94
C ILE A 30 -24.40 18.91 20.12
N GLY A 31 -25.04 19.91 20.74
CA GLY A 31 -25.89 20.86 20.03
C GLY A 31 -25.10 21.82 19.12
N GLY A 32 -23.92 22.26 19.55
CA GLY A 32 -23.08 23.19 18.79
C GLY A 32 -22.50 22.58 17.50
N SER A 33 -22.23 21.28 17.49
CA SER A 33 -21.72 20.58 16.31
C SER A 33 -22.78 20.40 15.20
N ALA A 34 -24.07 20.56 15.50
CA ALA A 34 -25.13 20.60 14.49
C ALA A 34 -25.27 21.97 13.78
N ALA A 35 -24.76 23.06 14.38
CA ALA A 35 -24.84 24.40 13.77
C ALA A 35 -23.68 24.71 12.81
N LEU A 36 -22.63 23.90 12.83
CA LEU A 36 -21.44 23.99 11.97
C LEU A 36 -21.42 22.89 10.91
N GLN A 37 -22.59 22.42 10.47
CA GLN A 37 -22.63 21.58 9.28
C GLN A 37 -22.22 22.45 8.08
N PRO A 38 -21.17 22.06 7.32
CA PRO A 38 -20.96 22.65 6.01
C PRO A 38 -22.23 22.46 5.20
N ASP A 39 -22.57 23.45 4.37
CA ASP A 39 -23.73 23.39 3.49
C ASP A 39 -23.83 21.98 2.89
N PRO A 40 -24.96 21.28 3.04
CA PRO A 40 -25.14 20.03 2.34
C PRO A 40 -24.92 20.37 0.86
N ALA A 41 -23.95 19.70 0.23
CA ALA A 41 -23.78 19.75 -1.21
C ALA A 41 -25.03 19.11 -1.83
N ASN A 42 -26.08 19.92 -1.92
CA ASN A 42 -27.37 19.56 -2.44
C ASN A 42 -27.21 19.59 -3.96
N ALA A 43 -26.60 18.54 -4.51
CA ALA A 43 -26.71 18.22 -5.92
C ALA A 43 -28.13 17.70 -6.18
N ALA A 44 -29.11 18.58 -6.05
CA ALA A 44 -30.45 18.34 -6.55
C ALA A 44 -30.35 18.30 -8.08
N PRO A 45 -30.65 17.17 -8.75
CA PRO A 45 -30.68 17.14 -10.21
C PRO A 45 -31.93 17.89 -10.67
N THR A 46 -31.75 19.16 -11.03
CA THR A 46 -32.79 19.94 -11.71
C THR A 46 -32.90 19.49 -13.17
N GLY A 47 -33.76 18.52 -13.40
CA GLY A 47 -34.45 18.34 -14.68
C GLY A 47 -33.78 17.44 -15.73
N PRO A 48 -34.57 16.85 -16.63
CA PRO A 48 -34.09 15.94 -17.65
C PRO A 48 -33.41 16.72 -18.78
N LYS A 49 -32.10 16.88 -18.69
CA LYS A 49 -31.22 16.90 -19.87
C LYS A 49 -30.14 15.87 -19.63
N ALA A 50 -30.40 14.66 -20.12
CA ALA A 50 -29.40 13.62 -20.28
C ALA A 50 -28.27 14.13 -21.18
N HIS A 51 -27.31 14.83 -20.59
CA HIS A 51 -25.95 14.84 -21.09
C HIS A 51 -25.30 13.67 -20.39
N SER A 52 -25.42 12.50 -21.02
CA SER A 52 -24.61 11.33 -20.72
C SER A 52 -23.16 11.68 -21.05
N GLY A 53 -22.55 12.56 -20.26
CA GLY A 53 -21.12 12.75 -20.23
C GLY A 53 -20.56 11.49 -19.59
N THR A 54 -20.28 10.48 -20.41
CA THR A 54 -19.47 9.33 -20.00
C THR A 54 -18.19 9.91 -19.39
N ALA A 55 -18.01 9.76 -18.08
CA ALA A 55 -16.72 10.05 -17.46
C ALA A 55 -15.65 9.31 -18.27
N PRO A 56 -14.54 9.98 -18.67
CA PRO A 56 -13.51 9.32 -19.46
C PRO A 56 -13.09 8.02 -18.81
N ALA A 57 -13.04 6.94 -19.59
CA ALA A 57 -12.56 5.66 -19.09
C ALA A 57 -11.13 5.84 -18.52
N PRO A 58 -10.79 5.19 -17.39
CA PRO A 58 -9.44 5.24 -16.85
C PRO A 58 -8.41 4.91 -17.93
N ALA A 59 -7.33 5.69 -17.99
CA ALA A 59 -6.27 5.46 -18.96
C ALA A 59 -5.68 4.04 -18.76
N PRO A 60 -5.32 3.33 -19.85
CA PRO A 60 -4.74 2.00 -19.72
C PRO A 60 -3.37 2.07 -19.06
N ALA A 61 -3.08 1.05 -18.23
CA ALA A 61 -1.80 0.92 -17.58
C ALA A 61 -0.65 0.81 -18.60
N PRO A 62 0.58 1.27 -18.28
CA PRO A 62 1.72 1.19 -19.19
C PRO A 62 2.07 -0.24 -19.61
N ASP A 63 2.38 -0.46 -20.89
CA ASP A 63 2.83 -1.78 -21.35
C ASP A 63 4.31 -2.01 -20.99
N PRO A 64 4.66 -3.10 -20.27
CA PRO A 64 6.05 -3.39 -19.95
C PRO A 64 6.99 -3.54 -21.15
N ALA A 65 6.46 -3.86 -22.33
CA ALA A 65 7.25 -3.94 -23.57
C ALA A 65 7.68 -2.56 -24.11
N SER A 66 7.17 -1.46 -23.54
CA SER A 66 7.48 -0.09 -23.96
C SER A 66 8.59 0.59 -23.14
N VAL A 67 9.25 -0.15 -22.23
CA VAL A 67 10.37 0.34 -21.42
C VAL A 67 11.56 -0.60 -21.52
N ASP A 68 12.76 -0.03 -21.36
CA ASP A 68 13.99 -0.81 -21.24
C ASP A 68 14.21 -1.22 -19.79
N PHE A 69 14.38 -2.53 -19.55
CA PHE A 69 14.70 -3.04 -18.22
C PHE A 69 16.21 -2.95 -17.98
N PRO A 70 16.67 -2.48 -16.79
CA PRO A 70 18.08 -2.37 -16.45
C PRO A 70 18.65 -3.74 -16.05
N LEU A 71 18.53 -4.72 -16.94
CA LEU A 71 19.04 -6.07 -16.81
C LEU A 71 20.18 -6.27 -17.82
N ASP A 72 21.33 -6.73 -17.34
CA ASP A 72 22.41 -7.17 -18.20
C ASP A 72 22.17 -8.63 -18.63
N CYS A 73 21.43 -8.79 -19.72
CA CYS A 73 21.09 -10.09 -20.29
C CYS A 73 21.97 -10.48 -21.48
N GLY A 74 23.01 -9.71 -21.82
CA GLY A 74 23.76 -9.91 -23.06
C GLY A 74 22.83 -10.02 -24.29
N SER A 75 23.08 -10.99 -25.17
CA SER A 75 22.36 -11.13 -26.45
C SER A 75 20.97 -11.78 -26.35
N VAL A 76 20.59 -12.37 -25.20
CA VAL A 76 19.32 -13.09 -25.05
C VAL A 76 18.16 -12.20 -24.65
N GLY A 77 18.46 -11.03 -24.08
CA GLY A 77 17.49 -10.02 -23.68
C GLY A 77 16.63 -10.39 -22.46
N PRO A 78 15.93 -9.40 -21.88
CA PRO A 78 14.98 -9.63 -20.79
C PRO A 78 13.64 -10.17 -21.32
N VAL A 79 12.93 -10.93 -20.48
CA VAL A 79 11.57 -11.41 -20.73
C VAL A 79 10.69 -11.13 -19.52
N VAL A 80 9.45 -10.71 -19.78
CA VAL A 80 8.43 -10.48 -18.74
C VAL A 80 7.77 -11.81 -18.41
N LYS A 81 7.98 -12.31 -17.20
CA LYS A 81 7.40 -13.55 -16.70
C LYS A 81 5.94 -13.37 -16.25
N LYS A 82 5.67 -12.30 -15.51
CA LYS A 82 4.33 -11.95 -14.99
C LYS A 82 4.17 -10.43 -15.00
N LYS A 83 2.93 -9.96 -15.15
CA LYS A 83 2.59 -8.54 -14.96
C LYS A 83 1.24 -8.37 -14.31
N ALA A 84 1.07 -7.28 -13.58
CA ALA A 84 -0.19 -6.86 -12.98
C ALA A 84 -0.23 -5.33 -12.94
N SER A 85 -1.43 -4.76 -12.90
CA SER A 85 -1.62 -3.31 -12.91
C SER A 85 -2.61 -2.90 -11.84
N GLY A 86 -2.46 -1.67 -11.36
CA GLY A 86 -3.33 -1.07 -10.35
C GLY A 86 -2.81 0.32 -10.00
N ASP A 87 -3.69 1.14 -9.45
CA ASP A 87 -3.33 2.44 -8.89
C ASP A 87 -2.53 2.21 -7.60
N LEU A 88 -1.21 2.46 -7.63
CA LEU A 88 -0.30 2.16 -6.53
C LEU A 88 0.01 3.37 -5.67
N ASP A 89 -0.10 4.58 -6.22
CA ASP A 89 0.19 5.83 -5.52
C ASP A 89 -1.08 6.62 -5.14
N GLY A 90 -2.25 6.20 -5.61
CA GLY A 90 -3.55 6.79 -5.29
C GLY A 90 -3.93 7.97 -6.18
N ASP A 91 -3.25 8.21 -7.30
CA ASP A 91 -3.51 9.33 -8.20
C ASP A 91 -4.65 9.07 -9.22
N GLY A 92 -5.24 7.88 -9.20
CA GLY A 92 -6.29 7.44 -10.12
C GLY A 92 -5.78 6.91 -11.47
N LYS A 93 -4.46 6.84 -11.68
CA LYS A 93 -3.84 6.24 -12.87
C LYS A 93 -3.21 4.91 -12.48
N PRO A 94 -3.40 3.85 -13.27
CA PRO A 94 -2.80 2.57 -12.93
C PRO A 94 -1.32 2.49 -13.35
N GLU A 95 -0.47 2.10 -12.41
CA GLU A 95 0.87 1.59 -12.67
C GLU A 95 0.82 0.17 -13.23
N THR A 96 1.94 -0.27 -13.83
CA THR A 96 2.18 -1.68 -14.11
C THR A 96 3.40 -2.18 -13.37
N VAL A 97 3.27 -3.34 -12.75
CA VAL A 97 4.35 -4.05 -12.08
C VAL A 97 4.70 -5.28 -12.89
N ALA A 98 5.96 -5.41 -13.27
CA ALA A 98 6.47 -6.48 -14.12
C ALA A 98 7.52 -7.31 -13.38
N VAL A 99 7.34 -8.63 -13.40
CA VAL A 99 8.36 -9.60 -13.00
C VAL A 99 9.15 -9.97 -14.24
N VAL A 100 10.46 -9.72 -14.24
CA VAL A 100 11.31 -9.78 -15.41
C VAL A 100 12.58 -10.55 -15.10
N HIS A 101 13.05 -11.39 -16.01
CA HIS A 101 14.37 -12.02 -15.90
C HIS A 101 15.02 -12.13 -17.28
N CYS A 102 16.31 -12.44 -17.33
CA CYS A 102 16.98 -12.72 -18.60
C CYS A 102 16.49 -14.02 -19.21
N LYS A 103 16.22 -14.04 -20.51
CA LYS A 103 15.85 -15.27 -21.21
C LYS A 103 16.94 -16.33 -21.04
N ALA A 104 16.57 -17.54 -20.66
CA ALA A 104 17.51 -18.65 -20.58
C ALA A 104 16.92 -19.91 -21.22
N GLY A 105 17.77 -20.68 -21.91
CA GLY A 105 17.39 -21.99 -22.44
C GLY A 105 17.44 -23.10 -21.38
N SER A 106 18.20 -22.90 -20.30
CA SER A 106 18.32 -23.82 -19.17
C SER A 106 18.57 -23.05 -17.87
N GLY A 107 18.05 -23.57 -16.76
CA GLY A 107 18.09 -22.92 -15.45
C GLY A 107 17.01 -21.85 -15.26
N THR A 108 17.01 -21.24 -14.07
CA THR A 108 16.07 -20.19 -13.69
C THR A 108 16.87 -18.96 -13.27
N PRO A 109 17.09 -18.00 -14.18
CA PRO A 109 17.72 -16.73 -13.85
C PRO A 109 16.91 -16.00 -12.77
N PRO A 110 17.56 -15.24 -11.86
CA PRO A 110 16.86 -14.45 -10.86
C PRO A 110 15.85 -13.49 -11.49
N ASP A 111 14.72 -13.33 -10.83
CA ASP A 111 13.74 -12.32 -11.22
C ASP A 111 14.11 -10.96 -10.63
N ALA A 112 13.83 -9.92 -11.40
CA ALA A 112 13.66 -8.56 -10.95
C ALA A 112 12.17 -8.21 -10.93
N VAL A 113 11.77 -7.30 -10.05
CA VAL A 113 10.41 -6.77 -10.02
C VAL A 113 10.47 -5.26 -10.18
N TYR A 114 9.85 -4.75 -11.23
CA TYR A 114 9.88 -3.33 -11.56
C TYR A 114 8.49 -2.70 -11.55
N VAL A 115 8.41 -1.42 -11.18
CA VAL A 115 7.20 -0.60 -11.28
C VAL A 115 7.34 0.41 -12.41
N ILE A 116 6.32 0.49 -13.25
CA ILE A 116 6.24 1.31 -14.44
C ILE A 116 5.04 2.25 -14.30
N THR A 117 5.26 3.55 -14.48
CA THR A 117 4.19 4.55 -14.52
C THR A 117 4.24 5.34 -15.83
N ARG A 118 3.18 6.12 -16.08
CA ARG A 118 3.09 7.10 -17.15
C ARG A 118 2.53 8.41 -16.60
N ALA A 119 3.34 9.47 -16.61
CA ALA A 119 2.87 10.80 -16.26
C ALA A 119 2.00 11.37 -17.39
N GLY A 120 0.68 11.41 -17.19
CA GLY A 120 -0.26 11.97 -18.18
C GLY A 120 -0.17 11.28 -19.55
N SER A 121 0.03 12.07 -20.61
CA SER A 121 0.24 11.58 -21.98
C SER A 121 1.71 11.25 -22.31
N GLY A 122 2.60 11.25 -21.31
CA GLY A 122 4.02 11.00 -21.48
C GLY A 122 4.39 9.57 -21.86
N LYS A 123 5.70 9.32 -22.00
CA LYS A 123 6.23 7.97 -22.22
C LYS A 123 6.25 7.17 -20.91
N PRO A 124 5.94 5.86 -20.95
CA PRO A 124 6.20 4.95 -19.84
C PRO A 124 7.65 5.02 -19.36
N ARG A 125 7.84 4.90 -18.05
CA ARG A 125 9.17 4.84 -17.43
C ARG A 125 9.15 3.97 -16.18
N LEU A 126 10.30 3.40 -15.85
CA LEU A 126 10.53 2.73 -14.57
C LEU A 126 10.62 3.77 -13.46
N VAL A 127 9.97 3.49 -12.33
CA VAL A 127 10.00 4.36 -11.14
C VAL A 127 10.48 3.64 -9.88
N ALA A 128 10.45 2.31 -9.87
CA ALA A 128 10.99 1.54 -8.75
C ALA A 128 11.46 0.15 -9.18
N THR A 129 12.42 -0.37 -8.41
CA THR A 129 12.85 -1.76 -8.41
C THR A 129 12.50 -2.34 -7.05
N LEU A 130 11.52 -3.24 -6.99
CA LEU A 130 11.05 -3.87 -5.75
C LEU A 130 11.88 -5.09 -5.36
N VAL A 131 12.47 -5.76 -6.35
CA VAL A 131 13.42 -6.87 -6.19
C VAL A 131 14.57 -6.63 -7.16
N ASP A 132 15.79 -6.49 -6.65
CA ASP A 132 16.99 -6.40 -7.47
C ASP A 132 17.42 -7.83 -7.89
N PRO A 133 17.72 -8.07 -9.18
CA PRO A 133 18.17 -9.38 -9.65
C PRO A 133 19.43 -9.91 -8.94
N LYS A 134 20.25 -9.03 -8.35
CA LYS A 134 21.43 -9.38 -7.54
C LYS A 134 21.08 -10.05 -6.22
N GLU A 135 19.86 -9.89 -5.73
CA GLU A 135 19.35 -10.60 -4.54
C GLU A 135 19.18 -12.10 -4.79
N ARG A 136 19.25 -12.55 -6.05
CA ARG A 136 19.14 -13.96 -6.46
C ARG A 136 17.81 -14.60 -6.01
N LEU A 137 16.74 -13.82 -6.06
CA LEU A 137 15.39 -14.27 -5.71
C LEU A 137 14.59 -14.68 -6.95
N ASN A 138 13.66 -15.62 -6.76
CA ASN A 138 12.67 -16.01 -7.77
C ASN A 138 11.26 -15.78 -7.24
N VAL A 139 10.38 -15.20 -8.05
CA VAL A 139 8.99 -14.92 -7.69
C VAL A 139 8.09 -16.10 -8.03
N SER A 140 7.53 -16.78 -7.02
CA SER A 140 6.60 -17.91 -7.22
C SER A 140 5.14 -17.45 -7.29
N ALA A 141 4.72 -16.56 -6.39
CA ALA A 141 3.41 -15.91 -6.39
C ALA A 141 3.54 -14.39 -6.51
N PHE A 142 2.55 -13.73 -7.13
CA PHE A 142 2.59 -12.30 -7.43
C PHE A 142 1.19 -11.72 -7.63
N ALA A 143 0.88 -10.58 -7.02
CA ALA A 143 -0.38 -9.87 -7.20
C ALA A 143 -0.25 -8.36 -6.92
N VAL A 144 -1.14 -7.58 -7.54
CA VAL A 144 -1.40 -6.17 -7.21
C VAL A 144 -2.84 -6.07 -6.73
N ARG A 145 -3.06 -5.60 -5.49
CA ARG A 145 -4.37 -5.42 -4.85
C ARG A 145 -4.31 -4.27 -3.85
N ASP A 146 -5.35 -3.44 -3.82
CA ASP A 146 -5.54 -2.38 -2.81
C ASP A 146 -4.32 -1.45 -2.64
N GLY A 147 -3.71 -1.03 -3.76
CA GLY A 147 -2.49 -0.19 -3.76
C GLY A 147 -1.25 -0.88 -3.19
N ALA A 148 -1.24 -2.22 -3.10
CA ALA A 148 -0.10 -3.00 -2.66
C ALA A 148 0.35 -4.00 -3.72
N VAL A 149 1.66 -4.19 -3.81
CA VAL A 149 2.29 -5.30 -4.51
C VAL A 149 2.57 -6.40 -3.50
N THR A 150 2.20 -7.64 -3.80
CA THR A 150 2.58 -8.80 -2.99
C THR A 150 3.30 -9.84 -3.82
N ALA A 151 4.29 -10.51 -3.24
CA ALA A 151 5.00 -11.60 -3.87
C ALA A 151 5.42 -12.67 -2.85
N THR A 152 5.50 -13.91 -3.31
CA THR A 152 6.26 -14.97 -2.62
C THR A 152 7.61 -15.08 -3.31
N LEU A 153 8.67 -14.85 -2.56
CA LEU A 153 10.07 -14.83 -3.00
C LEU A 153 10.78 -16.10 -2.54
N LEU A 154 11.42 -16.78 -3.47
CA LEU A 154 12.23 -17.97 -3.24
C LEU A 154 13.71 -17.58 -3.31
N GLY A 155 14.46 -17.86 -2.26
CA GLY A 155 15.87 -17.51 -2.12
C GLY A 155 16.72 -18.64 -1.55
N TYR A 156 17.95 -18.30 -1.18
CA TYR A 156 18.95 -19.27 -0.72
C TYR A 156 19.50 -18.85 0.65
N SER A 157 19.59 -19.79 1.58
CA SER A 157 20.13 -19.55 2.93
C SER A 157 21.65 -19.36 2.91
N SER A 158 22.33 -19.93 1.92
CA SER A 158 23.79 -19.80 1.73
C SER A 158 24.20 -20.04 0.28
N PRO A 159 25.44 -19.67 -0.11
CA PRO A 159 25.99 -19.97 -1.44
C PRO A 159 26.13 -21.47 -1.75
N ASN A 160 26.12 -22.34 -0.73
CA ASN A 160 26.29 -23.79 -0.89
C ASN A 160 24.99 -24.50 -1.29
N VAL A 161 23.84 -23.81 -1.23
CA VAL A 161 22.56 -24.37 -1.64
C VAL A 161 22.54 -24.49 -3.17
N PRO A 162 22.24 -25.69 -3.73
CA PRO A 162 22.17 -25.87 -5.17
C PRO A 162 21.16 -24.92 -5.82
N ARG A 163 21.53 -24.33 -6.97
CA ARG A 163 20.66 -23.36 -7.67
C ARG A 163 19.30 -23.92 -8.07
N CYS A 164 19.18 -25.23 -8.30
CA CYS A 164 17.90 -25.89 -8.59
C CYS A 164 16.86 -25.72 -7.50
N CYS A 165 17.32 -25.44 -6.27
CA CYS A 165 16.61 -25.82 -5.08
C CYS A 165 16.70 -24.69 -4.03
N PRO A 166 16.05 -23.53 -4.28
CA PRO A 166 15.90 -22.49 -3.25
C PRO A 166 15.33 -23.09 -1.95
N ASP A 167 15.93 -22.74 -0.82
CA ASP A 167 15.59 -23.28 0.51
C ASP A 167 15.04 -22.21 1.47
N ARG A 168 14.81 -21.00 0.96
CA ARG A 168 14.14 -19.91 1.70
C ARG A 168 12.91 -19.46 0.94
N GLU A 169 11.83 -19.26 1.68
CA GLU A 169 10.62 -18.62 1.21
C GLU A 169 10.33 -17.40 2.07
N ASP A 170 9.97 -16.30 1.42
CA ASP A 170 9.64 -15.03 2.06
C ASP A 170 8.42 -14.40 1.39
N LYS A 171 7.51 -13.86 2.20
CA LYS A 171 6.30 -13.18 1.73
C LYS A 171 6.53 -11.69 1.81
N ALA A 172 6.70 -11.07 0.66
CA ALA A 172 6.92 -9.64 0.56
C ALA A 172 5.64 -8.90 0.22
N LYS A 173 5.48 -7.72 0.85
CA LYS A 173 4.46 -6.73 0.50
C LYS A 173 5.13 -5.39 0.36
N TRP A 174 4.83 -4.67 -0.72
CA TRP A 174 5.27 -3.30 -0.93
C TRP A 174 4.08 -2.36 -1.02
N ARG A 175 4.22 -1.17 -0.45
CA ARG A 175 3.26 -0.07 -0.59
C ARG A 175 4.01 1.21 -0.92
N TRP A 176 3.36 2.07 -1.67
CA TRP A 176 3.82 3.43 -1.85
C TRP A 176 3.74 4.18 -0.51
N ASN A 177 4.83 4.86 -0.16
CA ASN A 177 4.93 5.79 0.94
C ASN A 177 5.70 7.01 0.45
N ASP A 178 4.97 8.12 0.21
CA ASP A 178 5.52 9.45 -0.07
C ASP A 178 6.78 9.50 -0.96
N GLY A 179 6.73 8.88 -2.14
CA GLY A 179 7.81 8.94 -3.12
C GLY A 179 8.60 7.64 -3.30
N THR A 180 8.40 6.64 -2.44
CA THR A 180 9.10 5.36 -2.54
C THR A 180 8.20 4.17 -2.24
N PHE A 181 8.56 3.00 -2.76
CA PHE A 181 7.92 1.75 -2.39
C PHE A 181 8.65 1.14 -1.20
N GLU A 182 7.99 1.08 -0.06
CA GLU A 182 8.51 0.46 1.15
C GLU A 182 8.06 -0.98 1.26
N ARG A 183 9.01 -1.88 1.56
CA ARG A 183 8.71 -3.26 1.88
C ARG A 183 8.22 -3.34 3.32
N THR A 184 6.97 -3.76 3.50
CA THR A 184 6.39 -4.03 4.81
C THR A 184 6.61 -5.48 5.19
N ASP A 185 7.28 -5.71 6.31
CA ASP A 185 7.45 -7.05 6.87
C ASP A 185 6.15 -7.50 7.53
N PRO A 186 5.53 -8.62 7.11
CA PRO A 186 4.30 -9.10 7.72
C PRO A 186 4.45 -9.41 9.21
N ALA A 187 5.67 -9.73 9.67
CA ALA A 187 5.99 -10.01 11.06
C ALA A 187 6.00 -8.75 11.94
N ALA A 188 6.45 -7.61 11.43
CA ALA A 188 6.52 -6.35 12.17
C ALA A 188 5.13 -5.77 12.46
N ALA A 189 4.14 -6.03 11.59
CA ALA A 189 2.77 -5.55 11.74
C ALA A 189 1.98 -6.24 12.88
N ARG A 190 2.54 -7.30 13.51
CA ARG A 190 1.91 -8.03 14.62
C ARG A 190 2.46 -7.67 16.01
N SER A 191 3.37 -6.70 16.08
CA SER A 191 3.98 -6.24 17.33
C SER A 191 3.44 -4.86 17.72
N ILE A 192 2.17 -4.80 18.15
CA ILE A 192 1.59 -3.67 18.88
C ILE A 192 0.68 -4.23 19.96
#